data_AF-A0A3D8SCH1-F1
#
_entry.id   AF-A0A3D8SCH1-F1
#
_cell.length_a   1.000
_cell.length_b   1.000
_cell.length_c   1.000
_cell.angle_alpha   90.00
_cell.angle_beta   90.00
_cell.angle_gamma   90.00
#
_symmetry.space_group_name_H-M   'P 1'
#
loop_
_entity.id
_entity.type
_entity.pdbx_description
1 polymer ?
#
loop_
_entity_poly.entity_id
_entity_poly.type
_entity_poly.pdbx_seq_one_letter_code
_entity_poly.pdbx_strand_id
1 'polypeptide(L)'
;MTTAAERMKALAKPRATQPQLKQLCPGFYRARNGDRYYGEGEVVEKGITHDGGVYIRVEPAHDRLYNPNGKGAFFDPFTGETMPEALLPDWPTDPYETDGSVLPDTKPGTKVGDEAPGIYHAPNGRRYYGIGRLLKLDSWRVEPIPGKRFVHDRKEKDVPDAERPRVLYTSTAQARQAREASQAEAQAQAQDRRKRGKGNYFGGLRPPILRGTTPRLGTESTGVYLALDGLWYVGVGKVIAVGLNLERFEYVYVEPIPGKSGGDYDFFHPITWEWMAAFQGSPRPGESADPNAKQDAGVPDPRHRLWREFPAIERIPEVGEEYPGRYLPPSAPKYEVYLGVGKVVKAGTTEEGRIFVEVVPIPDKFDAGGIYQFFDPYTGKDMPQEYLPDEKE
;
A
#
# COMPACT_ATOMS: atom_id res chain seq x y z
N MET A 1 -28.67 36.71 15.82
CA MET A 1 -28.74 35.71 14.74
C MET A 1 -28.12 36.35 13.52
N THR A 2 -27.18 35.69 12.85
CA THR A 2 -26.57 36.19 11.61
C THR A 2 -27.61 36.13 10.50
N THR A 3 -27.83 37.23 9.79
CA THR A 3 -28.81 37.29 8.70
C THR A 3 -28.34 36.47 7.49
N ALA A 4 -29.26 36.04 6.62
CA ALA A 4 -28.93 35.31 5.40
C ALA A 4 -27.95 36.08 4.49
N ALA A 5 -28.12 37.40 4.41
CA ALA A 5 -27.24 38.29 3.65
C ALA A 5 -25.81 38.32 4.20
N GLU A 6 -25.64 38.34 5.52
CA GLU A 6 -24.31 38.27 6.16
C GLU A 6 -23.63 36.92 5.93
N ARG A 7 -24.39 35.81 5.98
CA ARG A 7 -23.88 34.48 5.67
C ARG A 7 -23.43 34.36 4.21
N MET A 8 -24.25 34.84 3.27
CA MET A 8 -23.90 34.86 1.84
C MET A 8 -22.66 35.72 1.58
N LYS A 9 -22.58 36.92 2.18
CA LYS A 9 -21.41 37.81 2.04
C LYS A 9 -20.14 37.21 2.63
N ALA A 10 -20.25 36.48 3.74
CA ALA A 10 -19.11 35.79 4.35
C ALA A 10 -18.55 34.68 3.44
N LEU A 11 -19.42 34.02 2.68
CA LEU A 11 -19.05 32.99 1.71
C LEU A 11 -18.56 33.57 0.37
N ALA A 12 -19.14 34.68 -0.10
CA ALA A 12 -18.87 35.31 -1.39
C ALA A 12 -17.52 36.05 -1.49
N LYS A 13 -16.47 35.59 -0.80
CA LYS A 13 -15.14 36.18 -0.95
C LYS A 13 -14.71 36.06 -2.41
N PRO A 14 -14.30 37.16 -3.07
CA PRO A 14 -13.90 37.13 -4.47
C PRO A 14 -12.74 36.15 -4.63
N ARG A 15 -12.98 35.07 -5.39
CA ARG A 15 -11.93 34.14 -5.82
C ARG A 15 -11.47 34.59 -7.19
N ALA A 16 -10.16 34.72 -7.37
CA ALA A 16 -9.55 35.20 -8.61
C ALA A 16 -9.74 34.26 -9.82
N THR A 17 -10.25 33.05 -9.59
CA THR A 17 -10.41 32.01 -10.61
C THR A 17 -11.78 31.35 -10.53
N GLN A 18 -12.34 31.01 -11.70
CA GLN A 18 -13.57 30.20 -11.77
C GLN A 18 -13.33 28.83 -11.10
N PRO A 19 -14.26 28.35 -10.26
CA PRO A 19 -14.08 27.07 -9.59
C PRO A 19 -14.13 25.90 -10.59
N GLN A 20 -13.32 24.87 -10.30
CA GLN A 20 -13.27 23.63 -11.06
C GLN A 20 -14.29 22.62 -10.49
N LEU A 21 -14.71 21.64 -11.30
CA LEU A 21 -15.49 20.51 -10.80
C LEU A 21 -14.69 19.82 -9.68
N LYS A 22 -15.40 19.31 -8.67
CA LYS A 22 -14.82 18.72 -7.46
C LYS A 22 -14.08 19.66 -6.52
N GLN A 23 -14.02 20.95 -6.84
CA GLN A 23 -13.45 21.94 -5.94
C GLN A 23 -14.47 22.33 -4.87
N LEU A 24 -14.02 22.54 -3.64
CA LEU A 24 -14.86 23.12 -2.60
C LEU A 24 -15.06 24.62 -2.85
N CYS A 25 -16.31 25.04 -3.03
CA CYS A 25 -16.66 26.45 -3.08
C CYS A 25 -18.08 26.71 -2.60
N PRO A 26 -18.43 27.98 -2.33
CA PRO A 26 -19.81 28.37 -2.13
C PRO A 26 -20.64 28.13 -3.39
N GLY A 27 -21.87 27.66 -3.22
CA GLY A 27 -22.83 27.51 -4.31
C GLY A 27 -24.21 27.06 -3.84
N PHE A 28 -25.10 26.82 -4.79
CA PHE A 28 -26.44 26.32 -4.50
C PHE A 28 -26.47 24.79 -4.51
N TYR A 29 -27.05 24.21 -3.47
CA TYR A 29 -27.45 22.83 -3.40
C TYR A 29 -28.96 22.72 -3.61
N ARG A 30 -29.38 21.70 -4.36
CA ARG A 30 -30.81 21.37 -4.54
C ARG A 30 -31.12 20.12 -3.72
N ALA A 31 -31.86 20.32 -2.65
CA ALA A 31 -32.27 19.24 -1.75
C ALA A 31 -33.31 18.32 -2.39
N ARG A 32 -33.52 17.15 -1.77
CA ARG A 32 -34.45 16.12 -2.25
C ARG A 32 -35.91 16.57 -2.29
N ASN A 33 -36.28 17.50 -1.40
CA ASN A 33 -37.62 18.10 -1.39
C ASN A 33 -37.82 19.14 -2.50
N GLY A 34 -36.76 19.46 -3.27
CA GLY A 34 -36.79 20.44 -4.36
C GLY A 34 -36.32 21.84 -3.97
N ASP A 35 -36.17 22.12 -2.67
CA ASP A 35 -35.72 23.41 -2.16
C ASP A 35 -34.24 23.65 -2.46
N ARG A 36 -33.85 24.92 -2.43
CA ARG A 36 -32.49 25.35 -2.71
C ARG A 36 -31.86 25.95 -1.46
N TYR A 37 -30.69 25.46 -1.14
CA TYR A 37 -29.88 25.95 -0.03
C TYR A 37 -28.55 26.47 -0.56
N TYR A 38 -28.00 27.49 0.09
CA TYR A 38 -26.69 28.04 -0.24
C TYR A 38 -25.69 27.67 0.85
N GLY A 39 -24.51 27.19 0.47
CA GLY A 39 -23.51 26.70 1.41
C GLY A 39 -22.17 26.44 0.74
N GLU A 40 -21.18 25.97 1.50
CA GLU A 40 -19.91 25.51 0.94
C GLU A 40 -20.01 24.02 0.63
N GLY A 41 -19.78 23.64 -0.62
CA GLY A 41 -19.84 22.25 -1.06
C GLY A 41 -18.92 21.98 -2.24
N GLU A 42 -18.91 20.73 -2.69
CA GLU A 42 -18.14 20.28 -3.84
C GLU A 42 -18.88 20.66 -5.13
N VAL A 43 -18.19 21.32 -6.08
CA VAL A 43 -18.81 21.71 -7.36
C VAL A 43 -19.15 20.47 -8.19
N VAL A 44 -20.44 20.28 -8.42
CA VAL A 44 -20.98 19.22 -9.28
C VAL A 44 -21.45 19.73 -10.64
N GLU A 45 -21.77 21.02 -10.73
CA GLU A 45 -22.21 21.64 -11.97
C GLU A 45 -21.84 23.12 -11.99
N LYS A 46 -21.47 23.61 -13.17
CA LYS A 46 -21.31 25.03 -13.44
C LYS A 46 -21.94 25.35 -14.79
N GLY A 47 -22.55 26.51 -14.90
CA GLY A 47 -23.14 26.94 -16.16
C GLY A 47 -23.37 28.43 -16.21
N ILE A 48 -23.90 28.85 -17.35
CA ILE A 48 -24.26 30.24 -17.62
C ILE A 48 -25.80 30.29 -17.69
N THR A 49 -26.41 31.15 -16.90
CA THR A 49 -27.85 31.41 -16.93
C THR A 49 -28.20 32.21 -18.19
N HIS A 50 -29.48 32.25 -18.57
CA HIS A 50 -29.95 32.90 -19.79
C HIS A 50 -29.67 34.41 -19.85
N ASP A 51 -29.46 35.04 -18.69
CA ASP A 51 -29.06 36.45 -18.53
C ASP A 51 -27.53 36.66 -18.57
N GLY A 52 -26.75 35.60 -18.84
CA GLY A 52 -25.29 35.64 -18.85
C GLY A 52 -24.64 35.51 -17.46
N GLY A 53 -25.43 35.36 -16.39
CA GLY A 53 -24.91 35.09 -15.06
C GLY A 53 -24.22 33.72 -14.97
N VAL A 54 -23.30 33.54 -14.03
CA VAL A 54 -22.70 32.23 -13.76
C VAL A 54 -23.39 31.61 -12.55
N TYR A 55 -23.87 30.37 -12.69
CA TYR A 55 -24.34 29.59 -11.54
C TYR A 55 -23.36 28.46 -11.23
N ILE A 56 -23.30 28.13 -9.94
CA ILE A 56 -22.51 27.03 -9.41
C ILE A 56 -23.46 26.17 -8.59
N ARG A 57 -23.61 24.91 -8.99
CA ARG A 57 -24.27 23.88 -8.19
C ARG A 57 -23.23 23.12 -7.40
N VAL A 58 -23.47 22.97 -6.11
CA VAL A 58 -22.62 22.22 -5.21
C VAL A 58 -23.39 21.12 -4.51
N GLU A 59 -22.69 20.08 -4.09
CA GLU A 59 -23.21 19.07 -3.17
C GLU A 59 -22.50 19.16 -1.81
N PRO A 60 -23.18 18.86 -0.70
CA PRO A 60 -22.55 18.70 0.60
C PRO A 60 -21.40 17.68 0.54
N ALA A 61 -20.19 18.10 0.91
CA ALA A 61 -19.00 17.26 0.85
C ALA A 61 -18.94 16.29 2.05
N HIS A 62 -18.84 14.99 1.76
CA HIS A 62 -18.86 13.89 2.75
C HIS A 62 -17.65 13.93 3.69
N ASP A 63 -16.48 14.26 3.17
CA ASP A 63 -15.16 14.12 3.79
C ASP A 63 -14.85 15.17 4.88
N ARG A 64 -15.76 16.12 5.11
CA ARG A 64 -15.64 17.11 6.17
C ARG A 64 -16.90 17.07 7.02
N LEU A 65 -16.88 16.22 8.06
CA LEU A 65 -17.78 16.23 9.23
C LEU A 65 -18.73 17.42 9.16
N TYR A 66 -19.84 17.25 8.44
CA TYR A 66 -20.70 18.37 8.10
C TYR A 66 -21.21 18.90 9.42
N ASN A 67 -20.70 20.08 9.81
CA ASN A 67 -21.17 20.73 11.00
C ASN A 67 -22.36 21.58 10.57
N PRO A 68 -23.61 21.21 10.89
CA PRO A 68 -24.79 22.00 10.53
C PRO A 68 -24.74 23.41 11.14
N ASN A 69 -23.89 23.63 12.14
CA ASN A 69 -23.65 24.93 12.78
C ASN A 69 -22.32 25.57 12.35
N GLY A 70 -21.59 24.95 11.41
CA GLY A 70 -20.31 25.43 10.90
C GLY A 70 -20.45 26.55 9.88
N LYS A 71 -19.35 27.26 9.62
CA LYS A 71 -19.31 28.39 8.66
C LYS A 71 -19.67 27.99 7.21
N GLY A 72 -19.58 26.70 6.88
CA GLY A 72 -19.92 26.14 5.56
C GLY A 72 -21.31 25.49 5.47
N ALA A 73 -22.10 25.51 6.55
CA ALA A 73 -23.42 24.86 6.57
C ALA A 73 -24.37 25.46 5.54
N PHE A 74 -25.15 24.59 4.90
CA PHE A 74 -26.18 24.99 3.95
C PHE A 74 -27.33 25.69 4.68
N PHE A 75 -27.85 26.76 4.07
CA PHE A 75 -28.97 27.53 4.61
C PHE A 75 -29.86 28.09 3.53
N ASP A 76 -31.10 28.36 3.88
CA ASP A 76 -32.05 29.03 3.00
C ASP A 76 -31.58 30.48 2.80
N PRO A 77 -31.28 30.92 1.57
CA PRO A 77 -30.74 32.26 1.31
C PRO A 77 -31.74 33.40 1.57
N PHE A 78 -33.02 33.10 1.72
CA PHE A 78 -34.08 34.06 1.99
C PHE A 78 -34.41 34.17 3.47
N THR A 79 -34.55 33.04 4.17
CA THR A 79 -34.91 33.02 5.60
C THR A 79 -33.68 33.03 6.52
N GLY A 80 -32.55 32.52 6.04
CA GLY A 80 -31.32 32.33 6.82
C GLY A 80 -31.32 31.07 7.67
N GLU A 81 -32.41 30.30 7.65
CA GLU A 81 -32.55 29.05 8.40
C GLU A 81 -31.58 28.00 7.88
N THR A 82 -30.95 27.27 8.79
CA THR A 82 -30.05 26.17 8.42
C THR A 82 -30.86 25.04 7.78
N MET A 83 -30.29 24.44 6.73
CA MET A 83 -30.87 23.29 6.06
C MET A 83 -31.08 22.13 7.05
N PRO A 84 -32.30 21.57 7.14
CA PRO A 84 -32.56 20.38 7.94
C PRO A 84 -31.64 19.22 7.56
N GLU A 85 -31.14 18.49 8.55
CA GLU A 85 -30.22 17.35 8.35
C GLU A 85 -30.82 16.25 7.48
N ALA A 86 -32.13 15.99 7.62
CA ALA A 86 -32.86 15.02 6.81
C ALA A 86 -32.90 15.33 5.30
N LEU A 87 -32.48 16.53 4.89
CA LEU A 87 -32.38 16.94 3.49
C LEU A 87 -30.96 16.82 2.92
N LEU A 88 -29.98 16.44 3.72
CA LEU A 88 -28.66 16.05 3.23
C LEU A 88 -28.78 14.81 2.33
N PRO A 89 -27.84 14.60 1.39
CA PRO A 89 -27.76 13.35 0.66
C PRO A 89 -27.68 12.16 1.64
N ASP A 90 -28.30 11.03 1.30
CA ASP A 90 -27.96 9.76 1.97
C ASP A 90 -26.53 9.44 1.59
N TRP A 91 -25.59 9.92 2.38
CA TRP A 91 -24.25 9.42 2.28
C TRP A 91 -24.29 7.95 2.68
N PRO A 92 -23.59 7.06 1.93
CA PRO A 92 -23.40 5.71 2.41
C PRO A 92 -22.78 5.86 3.79
N THR A 93 -23.52 5.49 4.83
CA THR A 93 -23.02 5.53 6.21
C THR A 93 -21.76 4.72 6.18
N ASP A 94 -20.60 5.37 6.32
CA ASP A 94 -19.35 4.63 6.27
C ASP A 94 -19.46 3.64 7.44
N PRO A 95 -19.43 2.30 7.19
CA PRO A 95 -19.50 1.33 8.28
C PRO A 95 -18.34 1.50 9.29
N TYR A 96 -17.38 2.39 8.98
CA TYR A 96 -16.26 2.77 9.82
C TYR A 96 -16.36 4.19 10.42
N GLU A 97 -17.48 4.92 10.23
CA GLU A 97 -17.75 6.24 10.83
C GLU A 97 -18.27 6.19 12.28
N THR A 98 -18.31 5.01 12.92
CA THR A 98 -18.40 4.99 14.39
C THR A 98 -17.18 5.72 14.94
N ASP A 99 -17.45 6.92 15.45
CA ASP A 99 -16.63 7.80 16.29
C ASP A 99 -15.23 7.23 16.53
N GLY A 100 -14.19 7.87 16.00
CA GLY A 100 -12.81 7.36 15.81
C GLY A 100 -12.02 6.97 17.08
N SER A 101 -12.71 6.50 18.10
CA SER A 101 -12.29 5.84 19.32
C SER A 101 -12.84 4.41 19.46
N VAL A 102 -13.85 3.98 18.70
CA VAL A 102 -14.40 2.62 18.80
C VAL A 102 -13.76 1.74 17.73
N LEU A 103 -12.60 1.18 18.06
CA LEU A 103 -12.12 -0.02 17.36
C LEU A 103 -13.25 -1.05 17.40
N PRO A 104 -13.64 -1.66 16.27
CA PRO A 104 -14.81 -2.54 16.27
C PRO A 104 -14.56 -3.68 17.25
N ASP A 105 -15.49 -3.91 18.18
CA ASP A 105 -15.33 -4.96 19.19
C ASP A 105 -14.99 -6.29 18.50
N THR A 106 -13.82 -6.84 18.84
CA THR A 106 -13.44 -8.17 18.40
C THR A 106 -14.45 -9.12 19.03
N LYS A 107 -15.03 -10.00 18.21
CA LYS A 107 -15.98 -10.98 18.71
C LYS A 107 -15.32 -11.77 19.85
N PRO A 108 -15.99 -11.98 20.99
CA PRO A 108 -15.46 -12.81 22.05
C PRO A 108 -14.99 -14.16 21.51
N GLY A 109 -13.75 -14.54 21.82
CA GLY A 109 -13.14 -15.77 21.33
C GLY A 109 -12.29 -15.65 20.06
N THR A 110 -12.11 -14.45 19.49
CA THR A 110 -11.14 -14.20 18.41
C THR A 110 -9.73 -14.62 18.87
N LYS A 111 -8.98 -15.32 18.00
CA LYS A 111 -7.61 -15.78 18.24
C LYS A 111 -6.63 -15.11 17.27
N VAL A 112 -5.34 -15.11 17.62
CA VAL A 112 -4.27 -14.72 16.70
C VAL A 112 -4.34 -15.62 15.46
N GLY A 113 -4.41 -15.01 14.28
CA GLY A 113 -4.60 -15.69 13.00
C GLY A 113 -6.03 -15.58 12.41
N ASP A 114 -7.02 -15.18 13.21
CA ASP A 114 -8.39 -15.00 12.73
C ASP A 114 -8.55 -13.72 11.90
N GLU A 115 -9.54 -13.67 11.01
CA GLU A 115 -9.93 -12.43 10.33
C GLU A 115 -10.65 -11.50 11.31
N ALA A 116 -10.10 -10.31 11.53
CA ALA A 116 -10.63 -9.32 12.45
C ALA A 116 -10.36 -7.90 11.93
N PRO A 117 -11.21 -6.93 12.31
CA PRO A 117 -10.88 -5.52 12.13
C PRO A 117 -9.65 -5.13 12.96
N GLY A 118 -8.82 -4.27 12.41
CA GLY A 118 -7.68 -3.74 13.15
C GLY A 118 -6.83 -2.73 12.39
N ILE A 119 -5.65 -2.47 12.94
CA ILE A 119 -4.68 -1.48 12.46
C ILE A 119 -3.49 -2.19 11.83
N TYR A 120 -3.22 -1.90 10.56
CA TYR A 120 -1.99 -2.25 9.88
C TYR A 120 -1.00 -1.09 9.92
N HIS A 121 0.25 -1.37 10.28
CA HIS A 121 1.36 -0.41 10.21
C HIS A 121 2.25 -0.77 9.02
N ALA A 122 2.25 0.11 8.02
CA ALA A 122 3.10 -0.05 6.85
C ALA A 122 4.57 0.27 7.16
N PRO A 123 5.52 -0.25 6.35
CA PRO A 123 6.98 -0.01 6.50
C PRO A 123 7.37 1.48 6.55
N ASN A 124 6.61 2.34 5.87
CA ASN A 124 6.83 3.78 5.82
C ASN A 124 6.26 4.55 7.04
N GLY A 125 5.78 3.82 8.05
CA GLY A 125 5.21 4.37 9.28
C GLY A 125 3.73 4.76 9.20
N ARG A 126 3.08 4.64 8.02
CA ARG A 126 1.65 4.94 7.87
C ARG A 126 0.78 3.90 8.57
N ARG A 127 -0.42 4.33 8.97
CA ARG A 127 -1.44 3.52 9.61
C ARG A 127 -2.63 3.34 8.69
N TYR A 128 -3.08 2.10 8.59
CA TYR A 128 -4.22 1.69 7.79
C TYR A 128 -5.21 0.92 8.64
N TYR A 129 -6.49 1.12 8.39
CA TYR A 129 -7.58 0.47 9.13
C TYR A 129 -8.36 -0.44 8.19
N GLY A 130 -8.62 -1.68 8.59
CA GLY A 130 -9.30 -2.63 7.72
C GLY A 130 -9.51 -3.99 8.36
N ILE A 131 -10.07 -4.91 7.58
CA ILE A 131 -10.22 -6.33 7.96
C ILE A 131 -8.96 -7.07 7.56
N GLY A 132 -8.20 -7.53 8.55
CA GLY A 132 -6.98 -8.29 8.33
C GLY A 132 -6.87 -9.52 9.22
N ARG A 133 -5.74 -10.21 9.11
CA ARG A 133 -5.40 -11.34 9.97
C ARG A 133 -4.83 -10.82 11.27
N LEU A 134 -5.45 -11.16 12.40
CA LEU A 134 -5.04 -10.67 13.71
C LEU A 134 -3.65 -11.18 14.09
N LEU A 135 -2.70 -10.27 14.29
CA LEU A 135 -1.34 -10.58 14.72
C LEU A 135 -1.22 -10.59 16.25
N LYS A 136 -2.01 -9.76 16.94
CA LYS A 136 -1.92 -9.62 18.40
C LYS A 136 -3.23 -9.09 19.00
N LEU A 137 -3.78 -9.83 19.97
CA LEU A 137 -5.07 -9.54 20.60
C LEU A 137 -5.10 -8.22 21.39
N ASP A 138 -3.98 -7.84 22.02
CA ASP A 138 -3.93 -6.68 22.92
C ASP A 138 -3.80 -5.32 22.22
N SER A 139 -3.53 -5.32 20.91
CA SER A 139 -3.17 -4.11 20.16
C SER A 139 -3.91 -3.96 18.85
N TRP A 140 -4.86 -4.86 18.56
CA TRP A 140 -5.69 -4.83 17.34
C TRP A 140 -4.85 -4.75 16.07
N ARG A 141 -3.61 -5.27 16.13
CA ARG A 141 -2.69 -5.20 15.00
C ARG A 141 -3.04 -6.33 14.06
N VAL A 142 -3.31 -5.97 12.82
CA VAL A 142 -3.69 -6.91 11.78
C VAL A 142 -2.72 -6.82 10.63
N GLU A 143 -2.60 -7.93 9.92
CA GLU A 143 -1.98 -7.99 8.61
C GLU A 143 -3.05 -7.88 7.51
N PRO A 144 -2.85 -7.04 6.48
CA PRO A 144 -3.73 -6.99 5.34
C PRO A 144 -3.90 -8.33 4.63
N ILE A 145 -5.15 -8.69 4.38
CA ILE A 145 -5.50 -9.86 3.58
C ILE A 145 -5.74 -9.39 2.14
N PRO A 146 -5.09 -10.00 1.12
CA PRO A 146 -5.35 -9.68 -0.27
C PRO A 146 -6.85 -9.71 -0.60
N GLY A 147 -7.34 -8.68 -1.29
CA GLY A 147 -8.77 -8.52 -1.62
C GLY A 147 -9.64 -7.94 -0.50
N LYS A 148 -9.11 -7.69 0.70
CA LYS A 148 -9.81 -6.93 1.76
C LYS A 148 -9.38 -5.46 1.75
N ARG A 149 -10.33 -4.57 1.99
CA ARG A 149 -10.11 -3.11 1.98
C ARG A 149 -9.37 -2.66 3.24
N PHE A 150 -8.37 -1.79 3.06
CA PHE A 150 -7.66 -1.12 4.14
C PHE A 150 -7.54 0.38 3.82
N VAL A 151 -8.08 1.24 4.67
CA VAL A 151 -8.15 2.68 4.40
C VAL A 151 -7.13 3.47 5.23
N HIS A 152 -6.52 4.48 4.61
CA HIS A 152 -5.57 5.36 5.26
C HIS A 152 -6.29 6.46 6.07
N ASP A 153 -6.16 6.40 7.40
CA ASP A 153 -6.42 7.52 8.33
C ASP A 153 -7.54 8.49 7.89
N ARG A 154 -8.77 7.96 7.79
CA ARG A 154 -10.03 8.67 7.46
C ARG A 154 -10.19 9.25 6.07
N LYS A 155 -9.19 9.12 5.19
CA LYS A 155 -9.35 9.43 3.77
C LYS A 155 -9.56 8.09 3.09
N GLU A 156 -10.74 7.88 2.49
CA GLU A 156 -11.20 6.63 1.85
C GLU A 156 -10.28 6.03 0.76
N LYS A 157 -9.05 6.51 0.62
CA LYS A 157 -8.00 5.93 -0.20
C LYS A 157 -7.53 4.61 0.41
N ASP A 158 -7.68 3.57 -0.39
CA ASP A 158 -7.13 2.25 -0.12
C ASP A 158 -5.60 2.31 0.01
N VAL A 159 -5.01 1.34 0.72
CA VAL A 159 -3.55 1.17 0.80
C VAL A 159 -3.01 1.01 -0.62
N PRO A 160 -2.03 1.83 -1.06
CA PRO A 160 -1.33 1.57 -2.30
C PRO A 160 -0.73 0.16 -2.26
N ASP A 161 -0.82 -0.60 -3.36
CA ASP A 161 -0.35 -2.00 -3.38
C ASP A 161 1.13 -2.14 -3.01
N ALA A 162 1.95 -1.14 -3.34
CA ALA A 162 3.35 -1.08 -2.95
C ALA A 162 3.57 -1.06 -1.42
N GLU A 163 2.55 -0.70 -0.65
CA GLU A 163 2.59 -0.57 0.81
C GLU A 163 1.87 -1.73 1.54
N ARG A 164 1.23 -2.66 0.81
CA ARG A 164 0.65 -3.88 1.39
C ARG A 164 1.74 -4.94 1.58
N PRO A 165 1.67 -5.78 2.63
CA PRO A 165 2.54 -6.95 2.73
C PRO A 165 2.26 -7.87 1.54
N ARG A 166 3.31 -8.28 0.84
CA ARG A 166 3.20 -8.96 -0.46
C ARG A 166 2.92 -10.46 -0.33
N VAL A 167 3.12 -11.03 0.85
CA VAL A 167 2.75 -12.41 1.18
C VAL A 167 1.97 -12.37 2.48
N LEU A 168 0.83 -13.05 2.50
CA LEU A 168 0.12 -13.37 3.73
C LEU A 168 1.09 -14.07 4.68
N TYR A 169 1.13 -13.68 5.94
CA TYR A 169 1.79 -14.40 7.02
C TYR A 169 1.12 -15.78 7.18
N THR A 170 1.41 -16.70 6.27
CA THR A 170 1.19 -18.11 6.47
C THR A 170 2.33 -18.55 7.35
N SER A 171 2.13 -18.47 8.66
CA SER A 171 2.91 -19.29 9.57
C SER A 171 2.64 -20.74 9.16
N THR A 172 3.45 -21.28 8.26
CA THR A 172 3.51 -22.72 8.05
C THR A 172 3.81 -23.35 9.40
N ALA A 173 3.31 -24.57 9.64
CA ALA A 173 3.56 -25.28 10.89
C ALA A 173 5.07 -25.38 11.21
N GLN A 174 5.93 -25.37 10.18
CA GLN A 174 7.39 -25.28 10.29
C GLN A 174 7.89 -23.95 10.86
N ALA A 175 7.34 -22.81 10.44
CA ALA A 175 7.64 -21.52 11.06
C ALA A 175 7.19 -21.49 12.52
N ARG A 176 6.09 -22.18 12.87
CA ARG A 176 5.63 -22.37 14.27
C ARG A 176 6.58 -23.22 15.12
N GLN A 177 7.11 -24.33 14.59
CA GLN A 177 8.09 -25.17 15.30
C GLN A 177 9.45 -24.46 15.46
N ALA A 178 9.91 -23.73 14.44
CA ALA A 178 11.10 -22.88 14.56
C ALA A 178 10.89 -21.71 15.55
N ARG A 179 9.67 -21.18 15.65
CA ARG A 179 9.26 -20.17 16.65
C ARG A 179 9.33 -20.70 18.07
N GLU A 180 8.83 -21.90 18.36
CA GLU A 180 8.85 -22.46 19.72
C GLU A 180 10.29 -22.71 20.20
N ALA A 181 11.19 -23.13 19.31
CA ALA A 181 12.60 -23.34 19.63
C ALA A 181 13.39 -22.03 19.84
N SER A 182 13.02 -20.94 19.16
CA SER A 182 13.72 -19.64 19.21
C SER A 182 13.08 -18.61 20.15
N GLN A 183 11.84 -18.81 20.58
CA GLN A 183 11.07 -17.83 21.34
C GLN A 183 11.64 -17.51 22.72
N ALA A 184 12.23 -18.46 23.43
CA ALA A 184 12.76 -18.20 24.78
C ALA A 184 13.96 -17.24 24.76
N GLU A 185 14.89 -17.45 23.81
CA GLU A 185 16.08 -16.63 23.61
C GLU A 185 15.72 -15.27 22.98
N ALA A 186 14.80 -15.29 22.01
CA ALA A 186 14.24 -14.09 21.39
C ALA A 186 13.49 -13.19 22.39
N GLN A 187 12.71 -13.77 23.29
CA GLN A 187 11.98 -13.03 24.33
C GLN A 187 12.94 -12.42 25.35
N ALA A 188 14.01 -13.11 25.74
CA ALA A 188 15.03 -12.57 26.63
C ALA A 188 15.76 -11.36 26.01
N GLN A 189 16.17 -11.46 24.75
CA GLN A 189 16.81 -10.35 24.03
C GLN A 189 15.86 -9.19 23.73
N ALA A 190 14.59 -9.47 23.39
CA ALA A 190 13.56 -8.45 23.19
C ALA A 190 13.21 -7.71 24.48
N GLN A 191 13.19 -8.40 25.64
CA GLN A 191 13.00 -7.77 26.95
C GLN A 191 14.18 -6.88 27.33
N ASP A 192 15.42 -7.29 27.05
CA ASP A 192 16.60 -6.46 27.30
C ASP A 192 16.61 -5.20 26.41
N ARG A 193 16.23 -5.33 25.14
CA ARG A 193 16.06 -4.17 24.24
C ARG A 193 14.92 -3.24 24.66
N ARG A 194 13.80 -3.77 25.15
CA ARG A 194 12.71 -2.96 25.75
C ARG A 194 13.20 -2.10 26.91
N LYS A 195 14.16 -2.60 27.70
CA LYS A 195 14.77 -1.84 28.82
C LYS A 195 15.74 -0.77 28.33
N ARG A 196 16.40 -0.96 27.18
CA ARG A 196 17.41 -0.03 26.62
C ARG A 196 16.83 1.17 25.84
N GLY A 197 15.52 1.19 25.58
CA GLY A 197 14.83 2.41 25.14
C GLY A 197 13.81 2.16 24.02
N LYS A 198 12.70 2.90 24.06
CA LYS A 198 11.66 2.98 23.02
C LYS A 198 12.23 3.63 21.75
N GLY A 199 13.12 2.94 21.04
CA GLY A 199 13.48 3.31 19.68
C GLY A 199 12.24 3.18 18.79
N ASN A 200 11.95 4.17 17.96
CA ASN A 200 10.88 4.04 16.99
C ASN A 200 11.30 3.06 15.90
N TYR A 201 10.85 1.81 16.02
CA TYR A 201 11.18 0.74 15.09
C TYR A 201 10.40 0.82 13.75
N PHE A 202 9.57 1.83 13.51
CA PHE A 202 8.70 1.92 12.31
C PHE A 202 9.33 2.68 11.14
N GLY A 203 10.65 2.61 10.98
CA GLY A 203 11.39 3.45 10.02
C GLY A 203 11.41 4.93 10.37
N GLY A 204 10.41 5.44 11.09
CA GLY A 204 10.34 6.79 11.59
C GLY A 204 11.28 7.01 12.76
N LEU A 205 12.52 7.41 12.47
CA LEU A 205 13.32 8.13 13.46
C LEU A 205 12.44 9.29 13.96
N ARG A 206 11.98 9.25 15.22
CA ARG A 206 11.49 10.48 15.84
C ARG A 206 12.72 11.38 15.84
N PRO A 207 12.69 12.53 15.15
CA PRO A 207 13.87 13.36 15.10
C PRO A 207 14.18 13.77 16.55
N PRO A 208 15.36 13.47 17.11
CA PRO A 208 16.02 14.55 17.81
C PRO A 208 16.25 15.60 16.72
N ILE A 209 15.75 16.81 16.91
CA ILE A 209 15.94 17.96 16.00
C ILE A 209 17.44 18.38 15.97
N LEU A 210 18.39 17.46 16.11
CA LEU A 210 19.80 17.73 16.33
C LEU A 210 20.67 16.75 15.52
N ARG A 211 21.25 17.31 14.45
CA ARG A 211 22.52 16.93 13.78
C ARG A 211 22.48 15.92 12.62
N GLY A 212 21.88 16.33 11.51
CA GLY A 212 22.72 16.77 10.38
C GLY A 212 23.20 15.76 9.34
N THR A 213 22.87 14.47 9.39
CA THR A 213 23.19 13.58 8.26
C THR A 213 22.13 12.51 8.06
N THR A 214 21.25 12.73 7.09
CA THR A 214 20.57 11.66 6.35
C THR A 214 21.60 10.58 6.00
N PRO A 215 21.33 9.29 6.31
CA PRO A 215 22.26 8.21 6.00
C PRO A 215 22.60 8.19 4.51
N ARG A 216 23.87 7.98 4.19
CA ARG A 216 24.31 7.93 2.78
C ARG A 216 24.02 6.55 2.20
N LEU A 217 23.60 6.49 0.94
CA LEU A 217 23.49 5.23 0.22
C LEU A 217 24.80 4.43 0.31
N GLY A 218 24.68 3.13 0.56
CA GLY A 218 25.80 2.21 0.72
C GLY A 218 26.49 2.23 2.08
N THR A 219 26.13 3.13 3.00
CA THR A 219 26.66 3.13 4.37
C THR A 219 25.86 2.22 5.29
N GLU A 220 26.40 1.88 6.46
CA GLU A 220 25.69 1.08 7.45
C GLU A 220 24.79 1.97 8.30
N SER A 221 23.52 1.59 8.43
CA SER A 221 22.57 2.31 9.27
C SER A 221 21.46 1.37 9.74
N THR A 222 20.75 1.79 10.77
CA THR A 222 19.51 1.13 11.17
C THR A 222 18.41 1.50 10.19
N GLY A 223 17.68 0.51 9.68
CA GLY A 223 16.57 0.77 8.80
C GLY A 223 15.62 -0.42 8.68
N VAL A 224 14.74 -0.33 7.69
CA VAL A 224 13.78 -1.36 7.35
C VAL A 224 14.31 -2.18 6.19
N TYR A 225 14.34 -3.49 6.34
CA TYR A 225 14.56 -4.42 5.24
C TYR A 225 13.21 -4.97 4.77
N LEU A 226 12.94 -4.84 3.47
CA LEU A 226 11.82 -5.50 2.82
C LEU A 226 12.31 -6.86 2.32
N ALA A 227 11.92 -7.92 3.01
CA ALA A 227 12.31 -9.27 2.66
C ALA A 227 11.53 -9.77 1.43
N LEU A 228 12.07 -10.83 0.80
CA LEU A 228 11.49 -11.44 -0.39
C LEU A 228 10.10 -12.05 -0.12
N ASP A 229 9.86 -12.46 1.12
CA ASP A 229 8.55 -12.90 1.61
C ASP A 229 7.55 -11.74 1.78
N GLY A 230 7.88 -10.52 1.36
CA GLY A 230 6.99 -9.37 1.49
C GLY A 230 6.80 -8.85 2.91
N LEU A 231 7.44 -9.49 3.90
CA LEU A 231 7.51 -9.00 5.26
C LEU A 231 8.60 -7.94 5.37
N TRP A 232 8.52 -7.16 6.44
CA TRP A 232 9.51 -6.14 6.72
C TRP A 232 10.09 -6.33 8.11
N TYR A 233 11.39 -6.15 8.19
CA TYR A 233 12.16 -6.35 9.41
C TYR A 233 12.99 -5.11 9.69
N VAL A 234 13.41 -4.94 10.93
CA VAL A 234 14.23 -3.81 11.38
C VAL A 234 15.56 -4.35 11.88
N GLY A 235 16.64 -3.72 11.44
CA GLY A 235 18.00 -4.10 11.79
C GLY A 235 19.01 -3.11 11.22
N VAL A 236 20.28 -3.33 11.53
CA VAL A 236 21.40 -2.61 10.92
C VAL A 236 21.78 -3.30 9.61
N GLY A 237 21.77 -2.54 8.52
CA GLY A 237 22.13 -3.01 7.20
C GLY A 237 22.75 -1.91 6.35
N LYS A 238 23.04 -2.25 5.09
CA LYS A 238 23.55 -1.32 4.09
C LYS A 238 22.39 -0.49 3.55
N VAL A 239 22.47 0.83 3.65
CA VAL A 239 21.42 1.75 3.20
C VAL A 239 21.26 1.65 1.68
N ILE A 240 20.05 1.33 1.24
CA ILE A 240 19.68 1.24 -0.19
C ILE A 240 18.73 2.35 -0.63
N ALA A 241 17.98 2.95 0.30
CA ALA A 241 17.16 4.11 0.03
C ALA A 241 16.90 4.91 1.30
N VAL A 242 16.69 6.21 1.14
CA VAL A 242 16.23 7.12 2.20
C VAL A 242 15.12 7.98 1.62
N GLY A 243 14.07 8.23 2.38
CA GLY A 243 12.95 9.05 1.93
C GLY A 243 12.20 9.70 3.08
N LEU A 244 11.26 10.57 2.74
CA LEU A 244 10.32 11.18 3.68
C LEU A 244 8.93 10.63 3.42
N ASN A 245 8.21 10.24 4.48
CA ASN A 245 6.80 9.91 4.38
C ASN A 245 5.93 11.20 4.31
N LEU A 246 4.61 11.05 4.15
CA LEU A 246 3.69 12.21 4.04
C LEU A 246 3.66 13.09 5.29
N GLU A 247 4.01 12.51 6.44
CA GLU A 247 4.13 13.22 7.72
C GLU A 247 5.53 13.83 7.91
N ARG A 248 6.39 13.75 6.87
CA ARG A 248 7.78 14.22 6.86
C ARG A 248 8.69 13.49 7.85
N PHE A 249 8.35 12.26 8.23
CA PHE A 249 9.28 11.37 8.92
C PHE A 249 10.23 10.74 7.91
N GLU A 250 11.52 10.79 8.21
CA GLU A 250 12.56 10.09 7.46
C GLU A 250 12.41 8.59 7.68
N TYR A 251 12.47 7.82 6.60
CA TYR A 251 12.58 6.37 6.60
C TYR A 251 13.82 5.94 5.83
N VAL A 252 14.44 4.85 6.28
CA VAL A 252 15.66 4.30 5.72
C VAL A 252 15.39 2.85 5.36
N TYR A 253 15.57 2.49 4.09
CA TYR A 253 15.59 1.09 3.66
C TYR A 253 17.02 0.57 3.64
N VAL A 254 17.19 -0.65 4.16
CA VAL A 254 18.50 -1.30 4.26
C VAL A 254 18.45 -2.72 3.71
N GLU A 255 19.60 -3.20 3.23
CA GLU A 255 19.85 -4.61 2.96
C GLU A 255 20.76 -5.22 4.04
N PRO A 256 20.53 -6.47 4.45
CA PRO A 256 21.44 -7.21 5.31
C PRO A 256 22.86 -7.26 4.73
N ILE A 257 23.87 -7.08 5.59
CA ILE A 257 25.28 -7.05 5.18
C ILE A 257 25.85 -8.46 5.33
N PRO A 258 26.34 -9.10 4.24
CA PRO A 258 26.90 -10.44 4.32
C PRO A 258 28.03 -10.54 5.33
N GLY A 259 28.05 -11.63 6.09
CA GLY A 259 29.05 -11.88 7.14
C GLY A 259 28.85 -11.08 8.42
N LYS A 260 27.85 -10.17 8.49
CA LYS A 260 27.44 -9.50 9.72
C LYS A 260 26.16 -10.13 10.26
N SER A 261 26.24 -10.65 11.47
CA SER A 261 25.13 -11.25 12.23
C SER A 261 25.37 -11.00 13.72
N GLY A 262 24.34 -11.17 14.54
CA GLY A 262 24.41 -10.92 15.97
C GLY A 262 24.01 -9.48 16.34
N GLY A 263 23.19 -9.35 17.37
CA GLY A 263 22.87 -8.08 18.00
C GLY A 263 22.09 -7.15 17.08
N ASP A 264 22.63 -5.98 16.76
CA ASP A 264 21.94 -4.98 15.93
C ASP A 264 21.83 -5.38 14.45
N TYR A 265 22.61 -6.37 14.00
CA TYR A 265 22.55 -6.91 12.64
C TYR A 265 21.51 -8.02 12.47
N ASP A 266 20.93 -8.50 13.57
CA ASP A 266 19.84 -9.46 13.50
C ASP A 266 18.54 -8.69 13.23
N PHE A 267 17.92 -8.99 12.09
CA PHE A 267 16.69 -8.33 11.66
C PHE A 267 15.49 -8.96 12.39
N PHE A 268 14.57 -8.13 12.87
CA PHE A 268 13.34 -8.62 13.52
C PHE A 268 12.12 -7.80 13.14
N HIS A 269 10.95 -8.43 13.16
CA HIS A 269 9.68 -7.79 12.87
C HIS A 269 9.20 -7.05 14.13
N PRO A 270 9.06 -5.71 14.12
CA PRO A 270 8.93 -4.93 15.36
C PRO A 270 7.57 -5.01 16.05
N ILE A 271 6.59 -5.63 15.39
CA ILE A 271 5.25 -5.85 15.95
C ILE A 271 5.19 -7.19 16.69
N THR A 272 5.63 -8.24 16.00
CA THR A 272 5.53 -9.63 16.44
C THR A 272 6.76 -10.03 17.26
N TRP A 273 7.84 -9.25 17.17
CA TRP A 273 9.15 -9.50 17.78
C TRP A 273 9.79 -10.81 17.30
N GLU A 274 9.40 -11.26 16.11
CA GLU A 274 10.00 -12.42 15.48
C GLU A 274 11.25 -12.03 14.73
N TRP A 275 12.32 -12.77 14.96
CA TRP A 275 13.54 -12.62 14.19
C TRP A 275 13.31 -13.14 12.77
N MET A 276 13.84 -12.42 11.81
CA MET A 276 13.99 -12.89 10.45
C MET A 276 14.84 -14.17 10.51
N ALA A 277 14.38 -15.23 9.83
CA ALA A 277 15.17 -16.47 9.76
C ALA A 277 16.58 -16.15 9.24
N ALA A 278 17.60 -16.79 9.82
CA ALA A 278 18.98 -16.54 9.47
C ALA A 278 19.19 -16.68 7.95
N PHE A 279 19.97 -15.77 7.35
CA PHE A 279 20.26 -15.68 5.91
C PHE A 279 20.98 -16.91 5.31
N GLN A 280 21.15 -17.99 6.07
CA GLN A 280 21.80 -19.20 5.61
C GLN A 280 20.92 -19.88 4.54
N GLY A 281 21.21 -19.56 3.28
CA GLY A 281 20.70 -20.29 2.12
C GLY A 281 19.78 -19.53 1.17
N SER A 282 19.56 -18.22 1.33
CA SER A 282 18.85 -17.43 0.30
C SER A 282 19.86 -16.76 -0.63
N PRO A 283 20.06 -17.27 -1.86
CA PRO A 283 20.96 -16.68 -2.82
C PRO A 283 20.40 -15.34 -3.32
N ARG A 284 21.27 -14.35 -3.50
CA ARG A 284 20.89 -13.08 -4.11
C ARG A 284 20.40 -13.31 -5.56
N PRO A 285 19.44 -12.52 -6.05
CA PRO A 285 19.17 -12.45 -7.48
C PRO A 285 20.48 -12.12 -8.23
N GLY A 286 20.96 -13.04 -9.06
CA GLY A 286 22.16 -12.87 -9.88
C GLY A 286 23.49 -13.42 -9.33
N GLU A 287 23.58 -13.94 -8.11
CA GLU A 287 24.78 -14.67 -7.65
C GLU A 287 24.63 -16.18 -7.93
N SER A 288 25.55 -16.75 -8.70
CA SER A 288 25.66 -18.19 -8.88
C SER A 288 26.03 -18.81 -7.53
N ALA A 289 25.13 -19.58 -6.93
CA ALA A 289 25.48 -20.37 -5.75
C ALA A 289 26.62 -21.33 -6.11
N ASP A 290 27.63 -21.40 -5.25
CA ASP A 290 28.69 -22.41 -5.35
C ASP A 290 28.04 -23.80 -5.43
N PRO A 291 28.22 -24.55 -6.53
CA PRO A 291 27.58 -25.85 -6.72
C PRO A 291 27.98 -26.88 -5.63
N ASN A 292 29.03 -26.60 -4.85
CA ASN A 292 29.48 -27.47 -3.76
C ASN A 292 28.93 -27.09 -2.37
N ALA A 293 28.20 -25.98 -2.23
CA ALA A 293 27.56 -25.60 -0.98
C ALA A 293 26.28 -26.44 -0.73
N LYS A 294 26.49 -27.68 -0.31
CA LYS A 294 25.54 -28.68 0.24
C LYS A 294 24.06 -28.29 0.30
N GLN A 295 23.31 -28.67 -0.74
CA GLN A 295 22.38 -29.81 -0.81
C GLN A 295 21.75 -30.48 0.44
N ASP A 296 21.78 -29.89 1.66
CA ASP A 296 21.19 -30.52 2.87
C ASP A 296 19.95 -29.82 3.45
N ALA A 297 19.25 -28.98 2.68
CA ALA A 297 17.87 -28.58 2.98
C ALA A 297 16.98 -28.92 1.78
N GLY A 298 16.02 -29.83 2.01
CA GLY A 298 15.24 -30.53 1.00
C GLY A 298 14.67 -29.64 -0.11
N VAL A 299 14.77 -30.18 -1.33
CA VAL A 299 14.18 -29.72 -2.60
C VAL A 299 14.29 -28.20 -2.81
N PRO A 300 15.25 -27.71 -3.63
CA PRO A 300 15.27 -26.31 -4.01
C PRO A 300 13.89 -25.97 -4.54
N ASP A 301 13.30 -25.02 -3.86
CA ASP A 301 12.00 -24.49 -4.19
C ASP A 301 11.92 -24.28 -5.70
N PRO A 302 11.00 -24.96 -6.43
CA PRO A 302 10.91 -24.82 -7.87
C PRO A 302 10.77 -23.34 -8.29
N ARG A 303 10.26 -22.47 -7.39
CA ARG A 303 10.21 -21.01 -7.51
C ARG A 303 11.57 -20.34 -7.77
N HIS A 304 12.65 -20.86 -7.19
CA HIS A 304 14.01 -20.30 -7.36
C HIS A 304 14.69 -20.75 -8.66
N ARG A 305 14.22 -21.84 -9.26
CA ARG A 305 14.81 -22.39 -10.49
C ARG A 305 14.44 -21.54 -11.71
N LEU A 306 13.14 -21.22 -11.86
CA LEU A 306 12.63 -20.44 -12.99
C LEU A 306 13.29 -19.06 -13.08
N TRP A 307 13.46 -18.38 -11.94
CA TRP A 307 14.14 -17.09 -11.89
C TRP A 307 15.61 -17.13 -12.29
N ARG A 308 16.33 -18.20 -11.97
CA ARG A 308 17.76 -18.35 -12.29
C ARG A 308 17.99 -18.73 -13.75
N GLU A 309 17.05 -19.48 -14.31
CA GLU A 309 17.09 -19.92 -15.70
C GLU A 309 16.48 -18.86 -16.65
N PHE A 310 15.81 -17.84 -16.11
CA PHE A 310 15.21 -16.76 -16.90
C PHE A 310 16.29 -15.89 -17.55
N PRO A 311 16.31 -15.72 -18.89
CA PRO A 311 17.35 -14.95 -19.57
C PRO A 311 17.33 -13.47 -19.19
N ALA A 312 18.51 -12.86 -19.09
CA ALA A 312 18.65 -11.43 -18.79
C ALA A 312 18.21 -10.56 -19.99
N ILE A 313 17.64 -9.38 -19.68
CA ILE A 313 17.30 -8.36 -20.70
C ILE A 313 18.54 -7.49 -20.92
N GLU A 314 19.29 -7.76 -21.99
CA GLU A 314 20.56 -7.09 -22.27
C GLU A 314 20.45 -5.90 -23.25
N ARG A 315 19.38 -5.87 -24.04
CA ARG A 315 19.11 -4.84 -25.05
C ARG A 315 17.62 -4.58 -25.20
N ILE A 316 17.28 -3.51 -25.92
CA ILE A 316 15.91 -3.24 -26.38
C ILE A 316 15.66 -4.13 -27.61
N PRO A 317 14.77 -5.13 -27.54
CA PRO A 317 14.45 -5.98 -28.68
C PRO A 317 13.50 -5.31 -29.68
N GLU A 318 13.42 -5.87 -30.89
CA GLU A 318 12.46 -5.41 -31.90
C GLU A 318 11.06 -6.01 -31.64
N VAL A 319 10.01 -5.29 -32.05
CA VAL A 319 8.62 -5.79 -31.96
C VAL A 319 8.48 -7.04 -32.86
N GLY A 320 7.90 -8.11 -32.32
CA GLY A 320 7.76 -9.42 -32.97
C GLY A 320 8.94 -10.38 -32.75
N GLU A 321 10.04 -9.91 -32.14
CA GLU A 321 11.15 -10.75 -31.73
C GLU A 321 10.73 -11.71 -30.60
N GLU A 322 11.34 -12.88 -30.50
CA GLU A 322 11.21 -13.74 -29.33
C GLU A 322 12.22 -13.32 -28.26
N TYR A 323 11.74 -12.88 -27.10
CA TYR A 323 12.60 -12.28 -26.09
C TYR A 323 12.04 -12.49 -24.68
N PRO A 324 12.87 -12.53 -23.63
CA PRO A 324 12.40 -12.49 -22.24
C PRO A 324 11.70 -11.15 -21.95
N GLY A 325 10.54 -11.20 -21.32
CA GLY A 325 9.84 -10.00 -20.91
C GLY A 325 8.73 -10.26 -19.91
N ARG A 326 7.97 -9.22 -19.60
CA ARG A 326 6.76 -9.31 -18.80
C ARG A 326 5.53 -9.42 -19.69
N TYR A 327 4.55 -10.21 -19.30
CA TYR A 327 3.24 -10.27 -19.92
C TYR A 327 2.19 -9.73 -18.95
N LEU A 328 1.28 -8.92 -19.50
CA LEU A 328 0.14 -8.30 -18.80
C LEU A 328 -1.13 -8.80 -19.50
N PRO A 329 -1.74 -9.91 -19.04
CA PRO A 329 -2.90 -10.46 -19.71
C PRO A 329 -4.07 -9.46 -19.71
N PRO A 330 -4.77 -9.25 -20.84
CA PRO A 330 -5.88 -8.29 -20.90
C PRO A 330 -7.07 -8.67 -20.00
N SER A 331 -7.27 -9.97 -19.77
CA SER A 331 -8.33 -10.56 -18.94
C SER A 331 -7.96 -10.63 -17.46
N ALA A 332 -6.67 -10.53 -17.12
CA ALA A 332 -6.22 -10.56 -15.74
C ALA A 332 -6.47 -9.22 -15.04
N PRO A 333 -6.61 -9.19 -13.70
CA PRO A 333 -6.57 -7.96 -12.95
C PRO A 333 -5.31 -7.14 -13.29
N LYS A 334 -5.43 -5.80 -13.33
CA LYS A 334 -4.34 -4.87 -13.76
C LYS A 334 -3.01 -5.03 -13.03
N TYR A 335 -2.98 -5.75 -11.91
CA TYR A 335 -1.81 -5.96 -11.06
C TYR A 335 -1.08 -7.28 -11.32
N GLU A 336 -1.65 -8.19 -12.12
CA GLU A 336 -1.02 -9.48 -12.41
C GLU A 336 -0.01 -9.32 -13.53
N VAL A 337 1.21 -9.76 -13.25
CA VAL A 337 2.35 -9.70 -14.16
C VAL A 337 2.96 -11.08 -14.21
N TYR A 338 3.23 -11.57 -15.41
CA TYR A 338 3.91 -12.85 -15.61
C TYR A 338 5.23 -12.64 -16.33
N LEU A 339 6.25 -13.44 -16.01
CA LEU A 339 7.52 -13.44 -16.72
C LEU A 339 7.63 -14.68 -17.58
N GLY A 340 8.10 -14.51 -18.81
CA GLY A 340 8.25 -15.58 -19.80
C GLY A 340 9.01 -15.09 -21.02
N VAL A 341 9.46 -16.02 -21.86
CA VAL A 341 9.92 -15.72 -23.21
C VAL A 341 8.71 -15.72 -24.13
N GLY A 342 8.47 -14.59 -24.79
CA GLY A 342 7.31 -14.38 -25.65
C GLY A 342 7.64 -13.53 -26.87
N LYS A 343 6.61 -13.23 -27.67
CA LYS A 343 6.72 -12.25 -28.76
C LYS A 343 6.66 -10.84 -28.21
N VAL A 344 7.68 -10.04 -28.49
CA VAL A 344 7.75 -8.65 -28.04
C VAL A 344 6.62 -7.84 -28.68
N VAL A 345 5.78 -7.23 -27.85
CA VAL A 345 4.74 -6.28 -28.29
C VAL A 345 5.11 -4.84 -28.01
N LYS A 346 5.98 -4.61 -27.02
CA LYS A 346 6.43 -3.27 -26.66
C LYS A 346 7.77 -3.35 -25.93
N ALA A 347 8.72 -2.49 -26.28
CA ALA A 347 9.97 -2.37 -25.56
C ALA A 347 10.43 -0.91 -25.53
N GLY A 348 11.26 -0.55 -24.55
CA GLY A 348 11.82 0.79 -24.44
C GLY A 348 12.63 0.98 -23.17
N THR A 349 12.83 2.24 -22.79
CA THR A 349 13.59 2.63 -21.61
C THR A 349 12.71 3.44 -20.66
N THR A 350 12.80 3.18 -19.36
CA THR A 350 12.13 4.01 -18.33
C THR A 350 12.87 5.34 -18.14
N GLU A 351 12.27 6.27 -17.40
CA GLU A 351 12.90 7.55 -17.05
C GLU A 351 14.23 7.36 -16.30
N GLU A 352 14.38 6.25 -15.57
CA GLU A 352 15.61 5.88 -14.86
C GLU A 352 16.64 5.15 -15.74
N GLY A 353 16.41 5.05 -17.05
CA GLY A 353 17.32 4.40 -17.98
C GLY A 353 17.29 2.87 -17.96
N ARG A 354 16.27 2.25 -17.33
CA ARG A 354 16.10 0.78 -17.30
C ARG A 354 15.35 0.30 -18.54
N ILE A 355 15.76 -0.82 -19.11
CA ILE A 355 15.04 -1.42 -20.24
C ILE A 355 13.79 -2.12 -19.72
N PHE A 356 12.65 -1.91 -20.38
CA PHE A 356 11.45 -2.71 -20.19
C PHE A 356 11.07 -3.42 -21.49
N VAL A 357 10.56 -4.64 -21.36
CA VAL A 357 10.08 -5.46 -22.48
C VAL A 357 8.75 -6.08 -22.08
N GLU A 358 7.71 -5.81 -22.85
CA GLU A 358 6.41 -6.46 -22.75
C GLU A 358 6.28 -7.47 -23.90
N VAL A 359 5.89 -8.68 -23.53
CA VAL A 359 5.78 -9.82 -24.45
C VAL A 359 4.42 -10.47 -24.32
N VAL A 360 3.99 -11.17 -25.36
CA VAL A 360 2.83 -12.08 -25.33
C VAL A 360 3.30 -13.54 -25.45
N PRO A 361 2.62 -14.50 -24.79
CA PRO A 361 2.93 -15.92 -24.96
C PRO A 361 2.89 -16.36 -26.42
N ILE A 362 3.73 -17.33 -26.78
CA ILE A 362 3.77 -17.92 -28.12
C ILE A 362 2.96 -19.22 -28.07
N PRO A 363 1.76 -19.29 -28.69
CA PRO A 363 0.84 -20.42 -28.51
C PRO A 363 1.51 -21.79 -28.70
N ASP A 364 2.23 -21.96 -29.81
CA ASP A 364 2.88 -23.23 -30.17
C ASP A 364 4.08 -23.63 -29.28
N LYS A 365 4.53 -22.74 -28.39
CA LYS A 365 5.69 -22.96 -27.52
C LYS A 365 5.36 -23.01 -26.04
N PHE A 366 4.11 -22.71 -25.66
CA PHE A 366 3.70 -22.72 -24.27
C PHE A 366 3.86 -24.12 -23.64
N ASP A 367 3.45 -25.16 -24.37
CA ASP A 367 3.56 -26.56 -23.92
C ASP A 367 4.99 -27.12 -23.95
N ALA A 368 5.94 -26.41 -24.56
CA ALA A 368 7.34 -26.83 -24.60
C ALA A 368 8.02 -26.75 -23.22
N GLY A 369 7.41 -26.02 -22.27
CA GLY A 369 7.93 -25.81 -20.92
C GLY A 369 9.21 -24.94 -20.88
N GLY A 370 9.80 -24.86 -19.69
CA GLY A 370 11.05 -24.10 -19.48
C GLY A 370 10.84 -22.59 -19.60
N ILE A 371 11.66 -21.91 -20.41
CA ILE A 371 11.65 -20.42 -20.51
C ILE A 371 10.40 -19.85 -21.19
N TYR A 372 9.61 -20.67 -21.88
CA TYR A 372 8.35 -20.26 -22.51
C TYR A 372 7.14 -20.40 -21.57
N GLN A 373 7.32 -21.03 -20.41
CA GLN A 373 6.29 -21.14 -19.39
C GLN A 373 6.21 -19.83 -18.61
N PHE A 374 5.11 -19.10 -18.79
CA PHE A 374 4.89 -17.85 -18.07
C PHE A 374 4.57 -18.15 -16.61
N PHE A 375 5.25 -17.47 -15.70
CA PHE A 375 5.07 -17.64 -14.26
C PHE A 375 4.96 -16.30 -13.56
N ASP A 376 4.25 -16.29 -12.44
CA ASP A 376 4.16 -15.14 -11.55
C ASP A 376 5.53 -14.94 -10.89
N PRO A 377 6.23 -13.80 -11.13
CA PRO A 377 7.55 -13.53 -10.59
C PRO A 377 7.59 -13.54 -9.05
N TYR A 378 6.46 -13.34 -8.40
CA TYR A 378 6.37 -13.22 -6.95
C TYR A 378 6.03 -14.54 -6.28
N THR A 379 5.05 -15.28 -6.83
CA THR A 379 4.62 -16.55 -6.24
C THR A 379 5.33 -17.76 -6.86
N GLY A 380 5.95 -17.59 -8.03
CA GLY A 380 6.55 -18.66 -8.84
C GLY A 380 5.53 -19.67 -9.37
N LYS A 381 4.23 -19.37 -9.28
CA LYS A 381 3.16 -20.20 -9.84
C LYS A 381 3.07 -19.97 -11.34
N ASP A 382 2.72 -21.02 -12.06
CA ASP A 382 2.41 -20.92 -13.48
C ASP A 382 1.24 -19.98 -13.73
N MET A 383 1.29 -19.28 -14.85
CA MET A 383 0.19 -18.46 -15.33
C MET A 383 -1.05 -19.33 -15.59
N PRO A 384 -2.23 -18.95 -15.05
CA PRO A 384 -3.48 -19.62 -15.37
C PRO A 384 -3.74 -19.67 -16.88
N GLN A 385 -4.29 -20.80 -17.35
CA GLN A 385 -4.56 -21.03 -18.76
C GLN A 385 -5.59 -20.05 -19.35
N GLU A 386 -6.49 -19.52 -18.52
CA GLU A 386 -7.48 -18.49 -18.87
C GLU A 386 -6.88 -17.12 -19.25
N TYR A 387 -5.59 -16.94 -19.02
CA TYR A 387 -4.84 -15.73 -19.39
C TYR A 387 -4.01 -15.89 -20.65
N LEU A 388 -4.01 -17.07 -21.27
CA LEU A 388 -3.39 -17.23 -22.57
C LEU A 388 -4.19 -16.46 -23.63
N PRO A 389 -3.52 -15.82 -24.60
CA PRO A 389 -4.21 -15.20 -25.72
C PRO A 389 -4.98 -16.26 -26.53
N ASP A 390 -6.17 -15.91 -27.00
CA ASP A 390 -6.94 -16.77 -27.89
C ASP A 390 -6.13 -17.02 -29.17
N GLU A 391 -6.07 -18.27 -29.65
CA GLU A 391 -5.29 -18.69 -30.84
C GLU A 391 -5.71 -18.00 -32.17
N LYS A 392 -6.65 -17.05 -32.14
CA LYS A 392 -7.30 -16.47 -33.32
C LYS A 392 -7.06 -14.97 -33.52
N GLU A 393 -6.23 -14.33 -32.69
CA GLU A 393 -5.75 -12.95 -32.89
C GLU A 393 -4.34 -12.93 -33.47
#